data_AF-A0A2H6K0M6-F1
#
_entry.id   AF-A0A2H6K0M6-F1
#
_cell.length_a   1.000
_cell.length_b   1.000
_cell.length_c   1.000
_cell.angle_alpha   90.00
_cell.angle_beta   90.00
_cell.angle_gamma   90.00
#
_symmetry.space_group_name_H-M   'P 1'
#
loop_
_entity.id
_entity.type
_entity.pdbx_description
1 polymer ?
#
loop_
_entity_poly.entity_id
_entity_poly.type
_entity_poly.pdbx_seq_one_letter_code
_entity_poly.pdbx_strand_id
1 'polypeptide(L)'
;MKKTKTIGLLALMLLAVLAASGLGSAYDGTRPPSENRDAMRHALETGDYDAWKTAVTEGGCGEKFAENMSEDRFNALVEKYPEMAEKREAMKETHEQIKAALESGDYDAWQEAISGLEKTPQFAEKITDENFDVFVELHQAKQNGDYETAKELAGELGFEGGFKEGQHRRVGGFRNRMMHR
;
A
#
# COMPACT_ATOMS: atom_id res chain seq x y z
N MET A 1 -18.53 21.83 -30.75
CA MET A 1 -17.42 20.98 -31.24
C MET A 1 -16.23 21.20 -30.33
N LYS A 2 -15.91 20.23 -29.46
CA LYS A 2 -14.78 20.33 -28.51
C LYS A 2 -13.57 19.66 -29.17
N LYS A 3 -12.50 20.41 -29.38
CA LYS A 3 -11.27 19.95 -30.01
C LYS A 3 -10.49 19.10 -29.01
N THR A 4 -10.39 17.79 -29.25
CA THR A 4 -9.46 16.92 -28.56
C THR A 4 -8.05 17.25 -29.05
N LYS A 5 -7.15 17.62 -28.13
CA LYS A 5 -5.73 17.78 -28.45
C LYS A 5 -5.10 16.40 -28.40
N THR A 6 -4.83 15.83 -29.57
CA THR A 6 -3.91 14.71 -29.75
C THR A 6 -2.51 15.17 -29.36
N ILE A 7 -2.07 14.81 -28.15
CA ILE A 7 -0.66 14.89 -27.78
C ILE A 7 -0.01 13.64 -28.35
N GLY A 8 0.52 13.77 -29.57
CA GLY A 8 1.45 12.79 -30.12
C GLY A 8 2.81 13.00 -29.48
N LEU A 9 3.25 12.03 -28.67
CA LEU A 9 4.65 11.89 -28.31
C LEU A 9 5.07 10.44 -28.57
N LEU A 10 5.51 10.21 -29.82
CA LEU A 10 6.27 9.04 -30.23
C LEU A 10 7.68 9.17 -29.62
N ALA A 11 7.95 8.45 -28.54
CA ALA A 11 9.30 8.20 -28.06
C ALA A 11 9.52 6.69 -28.03
N LEU A 12 9.99 6.16 -29.15
CA LEU A 12 10.32 4.75 -29.36
C LEU A 12 11.67 4.48 -28.68
N MET A 13 11.66 4.22 -27.37
CA MET A 13 12.81 3.69 -26.63
C MET A 13 12.62 2.19 -26.42
N LEU A 14 13.19 1.41 -27.33
CA LEU A 14 13.43 -0.02 -27.17
C LEU A 14 14.40 -0.23 -25.99
N LEU A 15 13.86 -0.51 -24.82
CA LEU A 15 14.62 -1.11 -23.71
C LEU A 15 14.36 -2.61 -23.72
N ALA A 16 15.40 -3.35 -24.11
CA ALA A 16 15.43 -4.80 -23.99
C ALA A 16 15.34 -5.17 -22.51
N VAL A 17 14.14 -5.53 -22.04
CA VAL A 17 13.96 -6.17 -20.74
C VAL A 17 14.52 -7.58 -20.88
N LEU A 18 15.72 -7.77 -20.33
CA LEU A 18 16.32 -9.08 -20.11
C LEU A 18 15.42 -9.85 -19.14
N ALA A 19 14.63 -10.76 -19.70
CA ALA A 19 13.88 -11.75 -18.95
C ALA A 19 14.87 -12.68 -18.21
N ALA A 20 15.08 -12.43 -16.92
CA ALA A 20 15.73 -13.37 -16.02
C ALA A 20 14.67 -14.27 -15.39
N SER A 21 14.43 -15.39 -16.08
CA SER A 21 14.24 -16.76 -15.54
C SER A 21 13.52 -16.93 -14.19
N GLY A 22 12.42 -17.68 -14.25
CA GLY A 22 11.57 -18.01 -13.12
C GLY A 22 12.21 -18.81 -11.99
N LEU A 23 11.74 -18.51 -10.79
CA LEU A 23 11.64 -19.44 -9.68
C LEU A 23 10.18 -19.40 -9.21
N GLY A 24 9.49 -20.53 -9.37
CA GLY A 24 8.14 -20.72 -8.86
C GLY A 24 8.13 -20.52 -7.36
N SER A 25 7.64 -19.38 -6.90
CA SER A 25 7.23 -19.17 -5.53
C SER A 25 5.71 -19.20 -5.51
N ALA A 26 5.14 -20.08 -4.69
CA ALA A 26 3.72 -20.15 -4.44
C ALA A 26 3.27 -18.80 -3.87
N TYR A 27 2.76 -17.95 -4.76
CA TYR A 27 2.50 -16.55 -4.48
C TYR A 27 1.07 -16.41 -3.96
N ASP A 28 0.96 -15.97 -2.70
CA ASP A 28 -0.29 -15.58 -2.07
C ASP A 28 -0.75 -14.24 -2.67
N GLY A 29 -1.52 -14.33 -3.75
CA GLY A 29 -1.78 -13.29 -4.75
C GLY A 29 -2.42 -11.98 -4.29
N THR A 30 -1.77 -11.21 -3.42
CA THR A 30 -2.30 -9.94 -2.92
C THR A 30 -1.36 -8.73 -3.05
N ARG A 31 -0.08 -8.89 -3.44
CA ARG A 31 0.83 -7.74 -3.69
C ARG A 31 1.87 -8.04 -4.78
N PRO A 32 2.10 -7.20 -5.80
CA PRO A 32 3.21 -7.42 -6.72
C PRO A 32 4.55 -7.46 -5.97
N PRO A 33 5.50 -8.33 -6.39
CA PRO A 33 6.89 -8.30 -5.95
C PRO A 33 7.46 -6.88 -6.10
N SER A 34 8.37 -6.49 -5.20
CA SER A 34 8.95 -5.15 -5.18
C SER A 34 9.55 -4.73 -6.52
N GLU A 35 10.18 -5.66 -7.24
CA GLU A 35 10.85 -5.41 -8.52
C GLU A 35 9.88 -4.97 -9.64
N ASN A 36 8.64 -5.47 -9.63
CA ASN A 36 7.64 -5.07 -10.62
C ASN A 36 7.00 -3.73 -10.29
N ARG A 37 7.13 -3.24 -9.05
CA ARG A 37 6.58 -1.94 -8.67
C ARG A 37 7.29 -0.80 -9.37
N ASP A 38 8.60 -0.92 -9.59
CA ASP A 38 9.37 0.15 -10.23
C ASP A 38 9.10 0.20 -11.74
N ALA A 39 8.94 -0.97 -12.39
CA ALA A 39 8.49 -1.03 -13.78
C ALA A 39 7.07 -0.44 -13.96
N MET A 40 6.13 -0.81 -13.08
CA MET A 40 4.78 -0.23 -13.08
C MET A 40 4.79 1.28 -12.82
N ARG A 41 5.69 1.73 -11.94
CA ARG A 41 5.86 3.15 -11.60
C ARG A 41 6.35 3.94 -12.81
N HIS A 42 7.41 3.46 -13.44
CA HIS A 42 7.98 4.08 -14.62
C HIS A 42 6.95 4.16 -15.75
N ALA A 43 6.19 3.08 -15.98
CA ALA A 43 5.12 3.06 -16.96
C ALA A 43 4.02 4.10 -16.66
N LEU A 44 3.69 4.36 -15.40
CA LEU A 44 2.76 5.44 -15.02
C LEU A 44 3.35 6.84 -15.24
N GLU A 45 4.66 7.01 -15.04
CA GLU A 45 5.37 8.27 -15.27
C GLU A 45 5.49 8.60 -16.75
N THR A 46 5.67 7.59 -17.59
CA THR A 46 5.78 7.74 -19.06
C THR A 46 4.45 7.65 -19.78
N GLY A 47 3.38 7.21 -19.10
CA GLY A 47 2.09 6.95 -19.72
C GLY A 47 2.09 5.73 -20.64
N ASP A 48 2.96 4.76 -20.41
CA ASP A 48 3.10 3.56 -21.23
C ASP A 48 2.19 2.43 -20.72
N TYR A 49 0.99 2.33 -21.31
CA TYR A 49 -0.01 1.33 -20.92
C TYR A 49 0.46 -0.12 -21.19
N ASP A 50 1.17 -0.35 -22.30
CA ASP A 50 1.63 -1.70 -22.67
C ASP A 50 2.77 -2.16 -21.77
N ALA A 51 3.70 -1.27 -21.41
CA ALA A 51 4.73 -1.55 -20.42
C ALA A 51 4.12 -1.79 -19.04
N TRP A 52 3.11 -1.00 -18.65
CA TRP A 52 2.39 -1.20 -17.40
C TRP A 52 1.69 -2.56 -17.37
N LYS A 53 1.00 -2.92 -18.47
CA LYS A 53 0.28 -4.19 -18.60
C LYS A 53 1.24 -5.37 -18.48
N THR A 54 2.37 -5.31 -19.18
CA THR A 54 3.44 -6.31 -19.12
C THR A 54 3.98 -6.46 -17.69
N ALA A 55 4.33 -5.34 -17.04
CA ALA A 55 4.85 -5.35 -15.67
C ALA A 55 3.87 -5.96 -14.66
N VAL A 56 2.57 -5.73 -14.85
CA VAL A 56 1.51 -6.32 -14.02
C VAL A 56 1.33 -7.81 -14.29
N THR A 57 1.29 -8.22 -15.56
CA THR A 57 1.05 -9.63 -15.93
C THR A 57 2.22 -10.51 -15.56
N GLU A 58 3.44 -10.07 -15.90
CA GLU A 58 4.68 -10.79 -15.59
C GLU A 58 5.02 -10.67 -14.10
N GLY A 59 4.60 -9.58 -13.48
CA GLY A 59 4.85 -9.32 -12.07
C GLY A 59 3.94 -10.03 -11.08
N GLY A 60 3.20 -11.05 -11.50
CA GLY A 60 2.41 -11.88 -10.59
C GLY A 60 1.17 -11.22 -9.99
N CYS A 61 0.78 -10.01 -10.44
CA CYS A 61 -0.54 -9.44 -10.13
C CYS A 61 -1.68 -10.19 -10.82
N GLY A 62 -1.34 -10.99 -11.85
CA GLY A 62 -2.26 -11.86 -12.57
C GLY A 62 -2.93 -11.18 -13.76
N GLU A 63 -3.17 -11.96 -14.81
CA GLU A 63 -3.76 -11.53 -16.08
C GLU A 63 -5.13 -10.84 -15.88
N LYS A 64 -5.96 -11.39 -14.99
CA LYS A 64 -7.27 -10.79 -14.67
C LYS A 64 -7.19 -9.38 -14.12
N PHE A 65 -6.11 -9.03 -13.41
CA PHE A 65 -5.93 -7.67 -12.92
C PHE A 65 -5.63 -6.72 -14.08
N ALA A 66 -4.75 -7.14 -15.00
CA ALA A 66 -4.43 -6.39 -16.21
C ALA A 66 -5.65 -6.21 -17.13
N GLU A 67 -6.47 -7.25 -17.32
CA GLU A 67 -7.68 -7.20 -18.15
C GLU A 67 -8.75 -6.24 -17.59
N ASN A 68 -8.82 -6.09 -16.27
CA ASN A 68 -9.78 -5.19 -15.62
C ASN A 68 -9.37 -3.71 -15.69
N MET A 69 -8.14 -3.42 -16.09
CA MET A 69 -7.68 -2.06 -16.37
C MET A 69 -7.85 -1.79 -17.86
N SER A 70 -8.73 -0.86 -18.22
CA SER A 70 -8.75 -0.34 -19.58
C SER A 70 -7.70 0.76 -19.75
N GLU A 71 -7.30 1.03 -21.00
CA GLU A 71 -6.40 2.14 -21.32
C GLU A 71 -6.95 3.48 -20.81
N ASP A 72 -8.26 3.72 -20.93
CA ASP A 72 -8.91 4.93 -20.37
C ASP A 72 -8.73 5.03 -18.85
N ARG A 73 -8.84 3.92 -18.13
CA ARG A 73 -8.64 3.89 -16.67
C ARG A 73 -7.17 4.07 -16.30
N PHE A 74 -6.26 3.52 -17.11
CA PHE A 74 -4.83 3.75 -16.97
C PHE A 74 -4.47 5.22 -17.20
N ASN A 75 -4.99 5.85 -18.26
CA ASN A 75 -4.74 7.26 -18.54
C ASN A 75 -5.29 8.17 -17.42
N ALA A 76 -6.46 7.85 -16.86
CA ALA A 76 -6.98 8.53 -15.68
C ALA A 76 -6.09 8.34 -14.43
N LEU A 77 -5.35 7.23 -14.34
CA LEU A 77 -4.38 6.99 -13.29
C LEU A 77 -3.09 7.76 -13.51
N VAL A 78 -2.58 7.82 -14.75
CA VAL A 78 -1.42 8.62 -15.18
C VAL A 78 -1.65 10.10 -14.85
N GLU A 79 -2.84 10.63 -15.15
CA GLU A 79 -3.19 12.03 -14.86
C GLU A 79 -3.09 12.35 -13.36
N LYS A 80 -3.47 11.41 -12.50
CA LYS A 80 -3.43 11.57 -11.03
C LYS A 80 -2.10 11.14 -10.42
N TYR A 81 -1.23 10.52 -11.19
CA TYR A 81 -0.01 9.91 -10.69
C TYR A 81 0.93 10.91 -10.01
N PRO A 82 1.18 12.12 -10.54
CA PRO A 82 2.05 13.11 -9.89
C PRO A 82 1.57 13.48 -8.48
N GLU A 83 0.27 13.75 -8.32
CA GLU A 83 -0.33 14.07 -7.02
C GLU A 83 -0.17 12.90 -6.03
N MET A 84 -0.39 11.67 -6.50
CA MET A 84 -0.19 10.48 -5.67
C MET A 84 1.29 10.25 -5.31
N ALA A 85 2.22 10.56 -6.21
CA ALA A 85 3.65 10.44 -5.96
C ALA A 85 4.09 11.43 -4.87
N GLU A 86 3.69 12.70 -4.99
CA GLU A 86 3.94 13.72 -3.97
C GLU A 86 3.35 13.33 -2.61
N LYS A 87 2.09 12.89 -2.58
CA LYS A 87 1.44 12.39 -1.36
C LYS A 87 2.17 11.20 -0.73
N ARG A 88 2.72 10.29 -1.54
CA ARG A 88 3.49 9.15 -1.04
C ARG A 88 4.81 9.58 -0.42
N GLU A 89 5.52 10.53 -1.02
CA GLU A 89 6.76 11.05 -0.46
C GLU A 89 6.50 11.78 0.87
N ALA A 90 5.48 12.64 0.93
CA ALA A 90 5.07 13.29 2.18
C ALA A 90 4.69 12.26 3.26
N MET A 91 3.94 11.21 2.88
CA MET A 91 3.57 10.15 3.81
C MET A 91 4.77 9.33 4.31
N LYS A 92 5.79 9.11 3.47
CA LYS A 92 7.04 8.46 3.90
C LYS A 92 7.77 9.31 4.92
N GLU A 93 7.90 10.61 4.68
CA GLU A 93 8.54 11.52 5.61
C GLU A 93 7.84 11.53 6.98
N THR A 94 6.51 11.67 7.00
CA THR A 94 5.74 11.60 8.24
C THR A 94 5.87 10.22 8.92
N HIS A 95 5.93 9.14 8.14
CA HIS A 95 6.16 7.80 8.71
C HIS A 95 7.50 7.70 9.44
N GLU A 96 8.57 8.22 8.85
CA GLU A 96 9.90 8.23 9.48
C GLU A 96 9.92 9.12 10.73
N GLN A 97 9.24 10.27 10.73
CA GLN A 97 9.11 11.14 11.91
C GLN A 97 8.39 10.43 13.06
N ILE A 98 7.25 9.78 12.78
CA ILE A 98 6.50 8.99 13.77
C ILE A 98 7.38 7.86 14.31
N LYS A 99 8.11 7.16 13.43
CA LYS A 99 8.99 6.07 13.82
C LYS A 99 10.12 6.56 14.73
N ALA A 100 10.79 7.65 14.37
CA ALA A 100 11.85 8.24 15.17
C ALA A 100 11.35 8.64 16.57
N ALA A 101 10.17 9.26 16.66
CA ALA A 101 9.56 9.63 17.93
C ALA A 101 9.22 8.41 18.81
N LEU A 102 8.77 7.31 18.21
CA LEU A 102 8.54 6.05 18.92
C LEU A 102 9.85 5.40 19.40
N GLU A 103 10.91 5.46 18.59
CA GLU A 103 12.23 4.92 18.96
C GLU A 103 12.89 5.74 20.09
N SER A 104 12.65 7.05 20.15
CA SER A 104 13.16 7.93 21.21
C SER A 104 12.26 8.04 22.44
N GLY A 105 11.02 7.53 22.38
CA GLY A 105 10.03 7.71 23.45
C GLY A 105 9.59 9.16 23.62
N ASP A 106 9.54 9.94 22.53
CA ASP A 106 9.16 11.36 22.55
C ASP A 106 7.68 11.55 22.19
N TYR A 107 6.83 11.73 23.20
CA TYR A 107 5.39 11.91 23.02
C TYR A 107 5.06 13.19 22.25
N ASP A 108 5.72 14.31 22.56
CA ASP A 108 5.45 15.61 21.94
C ASP A 108 5.80 15.57 20.44
N ALA A 109 6.97 15.01 20.10
CA ALA A 109 7.38 14.82 18.71
C ALA A 109 6.45 13.86 17.96
N TRP A 110 6.00 12.78 18.63
CA TRP A 110 5.02 11.87 18.05
C TRP A 110 3.70 12.58 17.77
N GLN A 111 3.17 13.34 18.74
CA GLN A 111 1.93 14.07 18.65
C GLN A 111 1.98 15.14 17.54
N GLU A 112 3.10 15.86 17.41
CA GLU A 112 3.32 16.80 16.32
C GLU A 112 3.27 16.11 14.96
N ALA A 113 3.99 15.00 14.81
CA ALA A 113 4.05 14.24 13.55
C ALA A 113 2.68 13.71 13.12
N ILE A 114 1.88 13.16 14.06
CA ILE A 114 0.55 12.65 13.73
C ILE A 114 -0.50 13.75 13.51
N SER A 115 -0.32 14.93 14.11
CA SER A 115 -1.22 16.08 13.93
C SER A 115 -1.03 16.75 12.57
N GLY A 116 0.14 16.59 11.95
CA GLY A 116 0.42 17.05 10.58
C GLY A 116 -0.25 16.21 9.48
N LEU A 117 -0.87 15.07 9.82
CA LEU A 117 -1.57 14.24 8.86
C LEU A 117 -2.90 14.86 8.43
N GLU A 118 -3.20 14.85 7.13
CA GLU A 118 -4.52 15.26 6.59
C GLU A 118 -5.67 14.49 7.27
N LYS A 119 -5.40 13.25 7.65
CA LYS A 119 -6.32 12.40 8.40
C LYS A 119 -5.61 11.73 9.56
N THR A 120 -5.85 12.24 10.75
CA THR A 120 -5.37 11.64 11.99
C THR A 120 -5.90 10.21 12.14
N PRO A 121 -5.03 9.22 12.44
CA PRO A 121 -5.45 7.86 12.69
C PRO A 121 -6.36 7.77 13.92
N GLN A 122 -7.40 6.95 13.87
CA GLN A 122 -8.35 6.79 14.99
C GLN A 122 -7.69 6.26 16.27
N PHE A 123 -6.57 5.53 16.16
CA PHE A 123 -5.86 5.04 17.34
C PHE A 123 -5.19 6.17 18.13
N ALA A 124 -4.86 7.29 17.48
CA ALA A 124 -4.18 8.41 18.11
C ALA A 124 -5.01 9.02 19.26
N GLU A 125 -6.34 8.98 19.15
CA GLU A 125 -7.26 9.48 20.19
C GLU A 125 -7.17 8.67 21.50
N LYS A 126 -6.61 7.46 21.46
CA LYS A 126 -6.45 6.58 22.63
C LYS A 126 -5.06 6.67 23.27
N ILE A 127 -4.13 7.33 22.60
CA ILE A 127 -2.77 7.49 23.08
C ILE A 127 -2.65 8.85 23.78
N THR A 128 -2.29 8.80 25.05
CA THR A 128 -2.02 9.96 25.91
C THR A 128 -0.56 9.91 26.35
N ASP A 129 -0.04 11.03 26.84
CA ASP A 129 1.29 11.09 27.44
C ASP A 129 1.47 10.00 28.52
N GLU A 130 0.45 9.82 29.37
CA GLU A 130 0.44 8.84 30.46
C GLU A 130 0.54 7.37 30.02
N ASN A 131 0.13 7.04 28.78
CA ASN A 131 0.17 5.68 28.26
C ASN A 131 1.10 5.52 27.04
N PHE A 132 1.88 6.55 26.71
CA PHE A 132 2.72 6.56 25.53
C PHE A 132 3.82 5.51 25.59
N ASP A 133 4.41 5.28 26.77
CA ASP A 133 5.42 4.23 26.97
C ASP A 133 4.88 2.84 26.62
N VAL A 134 3.62 2.53 26.97
CA VAL A 134 2.95 1.28 26.60
C VAL A 134 2.80 1.17 25.07
N PHE A 135 2.56 2.30 24.40
CA PHE A 135 2.49 2.34 22.94
C PHE A 135 3.86 2.16 22.27
N VAL A 136 4.93 2.69 22.86
CA VAL A 136 6.32 2.45 22.44
C VAL A 136 6.68 0.98 22.58
N GLU A 137 6.37 0.36 23.72
CA GLU A 137 6.60 -1.08 23.93
C GLU A 137 5.81 -1.92 22.92
N LEU A 138 4.56 -1.55 22.65
CA LEU A 138 3.76 -2.20 21.62
C LEU A 138 4.39 -2.09 20.23
N HIS A 139 4.98 -0.94 19.89
CA HIS A 139 5.71 -0.76 18.64
C HIS A 139 6.93 -1.69 18.55
N GLN A 140 7.72 -1.76 19.62
CA GLN A 140 8.90 -2.62 19.70
C GLN A 140 8.55 -4.11 19.63
N ALA A 141 7.54 -4.56 20.38
CA ALA A 141 7.04 -5.94 20.34
C ALA A 141 6.66 -6.34 18.91
N LYS A 142 5.95 -5.46 18.18
CA LYS A 142 5.63 -5.69 16.76
C LYS A 142 6.85 -5.74 15.84
N GLN A 143 7.83 -4.85 16.04
CA GLN A 143 9.07 -4.90 15.25
C GLN A 143 9.84 -6.21 15.45
N ASN A 144 9.82 -6.73 16.68
CA ASN A 144 10.50 -7.98 17.06
C ASN A 144 9.71 -9.25 16.69
N GLY A 145 8.47 -9.10 16.18
CA GLY A 145 7.59 -10.23 15.87
C GLY A 145 6.93 -10.88 17.09
N ASP A 146 6.98 -10.23 18.25
CA ASP A 146 6.32 -10.67 19.47
C ASP A 146 4.84 -10.24 19.46
N TYR A 147 4.04 -10.99 18.70
CA TYR A 147 2.62 -10.69 18.52
C TYR A 147 1.77 -10.98 19.76
N GLU A 148 2.22 -11.85 20.67
CA GLU A 148 1.50 -12.12 21.92
C GLU A 148 1.61 -10.92 22.84
N THR A 149 2.82 -10.44 23.12
CA THR A 149 3.03 -9.23 23.92
C THR A 149 2.38 -8.00 23.26
N ALA A 150 2.52 -7.84 21.94
CA ALA A 150 1.86 -6.75 21.23
C ALA A 150 0.33 -6.77 21.36
N LYS A 151 -0.27 -7.96 21.48
CA LYS A 151 -1.73 -8.10 21.65
C LYS A 151 -2.17 -7.74 23.06
N GLU A 152 -1.40 -8.11 24.08
CA GLU A 152 -1.68 -7.74 25.47
C GLU A 152 -1.62 -6.22 25.65
N LEU A 153 -0.52 -5.59 25.22
CA LEU A 153 -0.34 -4.13 25.26
C LEU A 153 -1.41 -3.40 24.45
N ALA A 154 -1.87 -3.98 23.33
CA ALA A 154 -2.97 -3.41 22.55
C ALA A 154 -4.29 -3.41 23.34
N GLY A 155 -4.52 -4.46 24.13
CA GLY A 155 -5.66 -4.55 25.03
C GLY A 155 -5.64 -3.47 26.10
N GLU A 156 -4.47 -3.22 26.69
CA GLU A 156 -4.27 -2.18 27.71
C GLU A 156 -4.53 -0.77 27.17
N LEU A 157 -4.14 -0.50 25.93
CA LEU A 157 -4.42 0.76 25.22
C LEU A 157 -5.89 0.86 24.74
N GLY A 158 -6.74 -0.11 25.08
CA GLY A 158 -8.14 -0.13 24.70
C GLY A 158 -8.36 -0.35 23.19
N PHE A 159 -7.40 -0.95 22.49
CA PHE A 159 -7.58 -1.41 21.10
C PHE A 159 -8.37 -2.73 21.07
N GLU A 160 -9.63 -2.69 21.53
CA GLU A 160 -10.52 -3.84 21.53
C GLU A 160 -10.73 -4.36 20.08
N GLY A 161 -10.42 -5.64 19.88
CA GLY A 161 -10.43 -6.30 18.56
C GLY A 161 -9.05 -6.46 17.91
N GLY A 162 -7.99 -5.94 18.57
CA GLY A 162 -6.61 -6.01 18.10
C GLY A 162 -6.37 -5.18 16.84
N PHE A 163 -5.11 -4.90 16.54
CA PHE A 163 -4.71 -4.61 15.17
C PHE A 163 -5.07 -5.86 14.39
N LYS A 164 -6.08 -5.82 13.51
CA LYS A 164 -6.56 -7.00 12.78
C LYS A 164 -5.39 -7.71 12.14
N GLU A 165 -4.89 -8.71 12.86
CA GLU A 165 -3.84 -9.63 12.51
C GLU A 165 -4.29 -10.22 11.18
N GLY A 166 -3.52 -9.95 10.13
CA GLY A 166 -3.89 -10.05 8.71
C GLY A 166 -4.97 -11.09 8.44
N GLN A 167 -6.24 -10.70 8.63
CA GLN A 167 -7.36 -11.55 8.30
C GLN A 167 -7.40 -11.57 6.79
N HIS A 168 -6.67 -12.52 6.23
CA HIS A 168 -6.97 -13.11 4.95
C HIS A 168 -8.48 -13.25 4.89
N ARG A 169 -9.07 -12.34 4.11
CA ARG A 169 -10.41 -12.48 3.60
C ARG A 169 -10.48 -13.89 3.01
N ARG A 170 -11.08 -14.84 3.74
CA ARG A 170 -11.75 -15.98 3.14
C ARG A 170 -12.95 -15.45 2.35
N VAL A 171 -12.68 -14.80 1.22
CA VAL A 171 -13.67 -14.60 0.15
C VAL A 171 -13.69 -15.90 -0.62
N GLY A 172 -14.61 -16.79 -0.24
CA GLY A 172 -14.71 -18.11 -0.85
C GLY A 172 -15.70 -19.01 -0.15
N GLY A 173 -16.95 -18.56 -0.04
CA GLY A 173 -18.03 -19.34 0.56
C GLY A 173 -19.38 -18.79 0.12
N PHE A 174 -19.61 -18.81 -1.20
CA PHE A 174 -20.91 -18.49 -1.78
C PHE A 174 -22.00 -19.24 -1.02
N ARG A 175 -22.93 -18.47 -0.44
CA ARG A 175 -24.20 -18.97 0.09
C ARG A 175 -24.90 -19.72 -1.03
N ASN A 176 -24.93 -21.04 -0.92
CA ASN A 176 -25.80 -21.91 -1.69
C ASN A 176 -27.24 -21.65 -1.20
N ARG A 177 -27.88 -20.61 -1.73
CA ARG A 177 -29.31 -20.31 -1.55
C ARG A 177 -29.91 -20.10 -2.94
N MET A 178 -30.14 -21.21 -3.63
CA MET A 178 -31.21 -21.35 -4.62
C MET A 178 -31.31 -22.82 -5.01
N MET A 179 -32.22 -23.55 -4.37
CA MET A 179 -33.10 -24.50 -5.05
C MET A 179 -34.39 -24.58 -4.24
N HIS A 180 -35.33 -23.68 -4.56
CA HIS A 180 -36.75 -24.00 -4.44
C HIS A 180 -37.12 -24.79 -5.71
N ARG A 181 -37.52 -26.03 -5.53
CA ARG A 181 -38.57 -26.69 -6.32
C ARG A 181 -39.41 -27.49 -5.36
#